data_AF-A0A1Y6A5M2-F1
#
_entry.id   AF-A0A1Y6A5M2-F1
#
_cell.length_a   1.000
_cell.length_b   1.000
_cell.length_c   1.000
_cell.angle_alpha   90.00
_cell.angle_beta   90.00
_cell.angle_gamma   90.00
#
_symmetry.space_group_name_H-M   'P 1'
#
loop_
_entity.id
_entity.type
_entity.pdbx_description
1 polymer ?
#
loop_
_entity_poly.entity_id
_entity_poly.type
_entity_poly.pdbx_seq_one_letter_code
_entity_poly.pdbx_strand_id
1 'polypeptide(L)'
;MEKHAENLEYHAETQTLVGQKKRELVDTETGEVIHVDQITKRVYGTKNFWKMYLMDFLTVLGIIDNKQLDVFIYIAENTNQSNNLFIGTYRSISKDVGVGVSTVTRIMKKLQESNFIKKKQNGVYIVNPNIMMKGNDTKRQILLSYYEEDKPLNSIDVLRGKQKALPEQETTKNESKKLGLETKNND
;
A
#
# COMPACT_ATOMS: atom_id res chain seq x y z
N MET A 1 9.62 -27.25 -20.51
CA MET A 1 8.31 -26.56 -20.52
C MET A 1 7.24 -27.63 -20.54
N GLU A 2 6.75 -28.03 -19.37
CA GLU A 2 5.92 -29.22 -19.20
C GLU A 2 4.43 -28.85 -19.23
N LYS A 3 3.68 -29.53 -20.08
CA LYS A 3 2.25 -29.31 -20.33
C LYS A 3 1.44 -29.74 -19.11
N HIS A 4 1.16 -28.83 -18.18
CA HIS A 4 0.26 -29.06 -17.03
C HIS A 4 -1.01 -28.20 -17.14
N ALA A 5 -1.74 -28.35 -18.24
CA ALA A 5 -2.96 -27.59 -18.51
C ALA A 5 -4.18 -28.51 -18.73
N GLU A 6 -4.25 -29.62 -18.00
CA GLU A 6 -5.42 -30.50 -18.02
C GLU A 6 -6.18 -30.35 -16.70
N ASN A 7 -7.37 -29.75 -16.79
CA ASN A 7 -8.38 -29.57 -15.72
C ASN A 7 -8.18 -28.38 -14.77
N LEU A 8 -8.17 -27.18 -15.32
CA LEU A 8 -8.34 -25.93 -14.58
C LEU A 8 -9.76 -25.40 -14.82
N GLU A 9 -10.60 -25.43 -13.79
CA GLU A 9 -11.96 -24.89 -13.86
C GLU A 9 -11.95 -23.44 -13.34
N TYR A 10 -12.55 -22.51 -14.09
CA TYR A 10 -12.67 -21.13 -13.68
C TYR A 10 -13.99 -20.90 -12.95
N HIS A 11 -13.92 -20.56 -11.66
CA HIS A 11 -15.08 -20.15 -10.89
C HIS A 11 -15.22 -18.63 -10.96
N ALA A 12 -16.19 -18.17 -11.76
CA ALA A 12 -16.42 -16.74 -12.01
C ALA A 12 -16.78 -15.95 -10.75
N GLU A 13 -17.53 -16.54 -9.81
CA GLU A 13 -17.95 -15.88 -8.56
C GLU A 13 -16.77 -15.49 -7.67
N THR A 14 -15.75 -16.35 -7.61
CA THR A 14 -14.56 -16.14 -6.78
C THR A 14 -13.35 -15.68 -7.58
N GLN A 15 -13.49 -15.59 -8.91
CA GLN A 15 -12.41 -15.34 -9.87
C GLN A 15 -11.20 -16.27 -9.63
N THR A 16 -11.48 -17.51 -9.25
CA THR A 16 -10.44 -18.51 -8.96
C THR A 16 -10.34 -19.54 -10.07
N LEU A 17 -9.11 -19.88 -10.41
CA LEU A 17 -8.80 -21.06 -11.22
C LEU A 17 -8.56 -22.21 -10.25
N VAL A 18 -9.39 -23.25 -10.31
CA VAL A 18 -9.31 -24.42 -9.44
C VAL A 18 -8.84 -25.60 -10.27
N GLY A 19 -7.66 -26.12 -9.95
CA GLY A 19 -7.16 -27.38 -10.49
C GLY A 19 -7.40 -28.50 -9.50
N GLN A 20 -8.02 -29.59 -9.92
CA GLN A 20 -8.19 -30.78 -9.10
C GLN A 20 -7.35 -31.91 -9.68
N LYS A 21 -6.48 -32.51 -8.85
CA LYS A 21 -5.68 -33.67 -9.25
C LYS A 21 -5.71 -34.72 -8.15
N LYS A 22 -6.17 -35.92 -8.48
CA LYS A 22 -6.00 -37.11 -7.64
C LYS A 22 -4.52 -37.47 -7.57
N ARG A 23 -4.00 -37.62 -6.36
CA ARG A 23 -2.64 -38.08 -6.10
C ARG A 23 -2.67 -39.25 -5.14
N GLU A 24 -1.80 -40.21 -5.39
CA GLU A 24 -1.49 -41.26 -4.43
C GLU A 24 -0.21 -40.85 -3.72
N LEU A 25 -0.28 -40.79 -2.39
CA LEU A 25 0.86 -40.56 -1.51
C LEU A 25 1.15 -41.87 -0.80
N VAL A 26 2.42 -42.29 -0.81
CA VAL A 26 2.85 -43.49 -0.09
C VAL A 26 3.46 -43.05 1.22
N ASP A 27 2.96 -43.60 2.33
CA ASP A 27 3.61 -43.47 3.63
C ASP A 27 4.90 -44.29 3.62
N THR A 28 6.04 -43.61 3.80
CA THR A 28 7.37 -44.22 3.72
C THR A 28 7.69 -45.16 4.87
N GLU A 29 6.96 -45.09 5.99
CA GLU A 29 7.19 -45.92 7.18
C GLU A 29 6.32 -47.18 7.18
N THR A 30 5.07 -47.06 6.73
CA THR A 30 4.08 -48.16 6.77
C THR A 30 3.83 -48.80 5.41
N GLY A 31 4.20 -48.13 4.31
CA GLY A 31 3.95 -48.59 2.94
C GLY A 31 2.50 -48.41 2.48
N GLU A 32 1.66 -47.75 3.28
CA GLU A 32 0.25 -47.52 2.95
C GLU A 32 0.09 -46.48 1.83
N VAL A 33 -0.86 -46.73 0.92
CA VAL A 33 -1.17 -45.84 -0.22
C VAL A 33 -2.40 -45.00 0.11
N ILE A 34 -2.18 -43.71 0.33
CA ILE A 34 -3.21 -42.72 0.67
C ILE A 34 -3.64 -42.00 -0.62
N HIS A 35 -4.93 -42.10 -0.94
CA HIS A 35 -5.52 -41.41 -2.09
C HIS A 35 -6.00 -40.02 -1.65
N VAL A 36 -5.42 -38.96 -2.21
CA VAL A 36 -5.71 -37.57 -1.83
C VAL A 36 -6.14 -36.76 -3.05
N ASP A 37 -7.23 -36.01 -2.90
CA ASP A 37 -7.64 -34.99 -3.86
C ASP A 37 -6.84 -33.70 -3.62
N GLN A 38 -5.86 -33.40 -4.46
CA GLN A 38 -5.14 -32.13 -4.40
C GLN A 38 -5.89 -31.05 -5.16
N ILE A 39 -6.40 -30.07 -4.42
CA ILE A 39 -7.08 -28.89 -4.96
C ILE A 39 -6.11 -27.70 -4.97
N THR A 40 -5.69 -27.26 -6.15
CA THR A 40 -4.85 -26.07 -6.33
C THR A 40 -5.73 -24.89 -6.71
N LYS A 41 -5.84 -23.88 -5.83
CA LYS A 41 -6.61 -22.65 -6.10
C LYS A 41 -5.65 -21.52 -6.49
N ARG A 42 -5.79 -20.98 -7.70
CA ARG A 42 -5.13 -19.74 -8.13
C ARG A 42 -6.17 -18.64 -8.16
N VAL A 43 -6.10 -17.73 -7.20
CA VAL A 43 -6.94 -16.52 -7.19
C VAL A 43 -6.35 -15.56 -8.22
N TYR A 44 -7.06 -15.30 -9.31
CA TYR A 44 -6.73 -14.14 -10.12
C TYR A 44 -7.11 -12.92 -9.28
N GLY A 45 -6.10 -12.11 -8.92
CA GLY A 45 -6.34 -10.89 -8.16
C GLY A 45 -7.42 -10.07 -8.85
N THR A 46 -8.49 -9.75 -8.13
CA THR A 46 -9.59 -8.95 -8.65
C THR A 46 -9.03 -7.64 -9.21
N LYS A 47 -9.46 -7.24 -10.40
CA LYS A 47 -9.04 -5.96 -10.99
C LYS A 47 -9.46 -4.83 -10.04
N ASN A 48 -8.50 -4.19 -9.41
CA ASN A 48 -8.77 -3.09 -8.49
C ASN A 48 -9.45 -1.94 -9.25
N PHE A 49 -10.62 -1.51 -8.77
CA PHE A 49 -11.37 -0.37 -9.29
C PHE A 49 -11.36 0.79 -8.28
N TRP A 50 -11.70 1.99 -8.74
CA TRP A 50 -11.87 3.15 -7.87
C TRP A 50 -13.12 2.96 -7.00
N LYS A 51 -12.92 2.90 -5.69
CA LYS A 51 -13.98 2.87 -4.68
C LYS A 51 -14.22 4.30 -4.21
N MET A 52 -15.49 4.66 -4.15
CA MET A 52 -15.98 5.93 -3.61
C MET A 52 -16.96 5.59 -2.49
N TYR A 53 -16.67 6.05 -1.27
CA TYR A 53 -17.53 5.79 -0.11
C TYR A 53 -18.60 6.86 -0.04
N LEU A 54 -19.84 6.45 -0.25
CA LEU A 54 -20.94 7.37 -0.56
C LEU A 54 -21.23 8.38 0.56
N MET A 55 -21.21 7.95 1.83
CA MET A 55 -21.54 8.83 2.96
C MET A 55 -20.57 10.01 3.05
N ASP A 56 -19.27 9.72 3.10
CA ASP A 56 -18.23 10.76 3.18
C ASP A 56 -18.09 11.53 1.86
N PHE A 57 -18.41 10.92 0.72
CA PHE A 57 -18.42 11.62 -0.56
C PHE A 57 -19.54 12.66 -0.64
N LEU A 58 -20.76 12.33 -0.19
CA LEU A 58 -21.90 13.24 -0.26
C LEU A 58 -21.73 14.46 0.64
N THR A 59 -21.08 14.34 1.79
CA THR A 59 -20.76 15.48 2.66
C THR A 59 -19.81 16.46 1.98
N VAL A 60 -18.81 15.94 1.25
CA VAL A 60 -17.89 16.75 0.44
C VAL A 60 -18.63 17.38 -0.74
N LEU A 61 -19.53 16.65 -1.41
CA LEU A 61 -20.27 17.20 -2.55
C LEU A 61 -21.22 18.33 -2.14
N GLY A 62 -21.87 18.21 -0.97
CA GLY A 62 -22.84 19.20 -0.47
C GLY A 62 -22.25 20.58 -0.16
N ILE A 63 -20.93 20.69 0.02
CA ILE A 63 -20.25 21.98 0.29
C ILE A 63 -19.68 22.66 -0.97
N ILE A 64 -19.75 22.00 -2.13
CA ILE A 64 -19.12 22.42 -3.39
C ILE A 64 -20.10 23.26 -4.22
N ASP A 65 -19.65 24.42 -4.68
CA ASP A 65 -20.41 25.26 -5.61
C ASP A 65 -20.22 24.76 -7.07
N ASN A 66 -21.13 25.08 -7.99
CA ASN A 66 -21.11 24.57 -9.37
C ASN A 66 -19.73 24.69 -10.09
N LYS A 67 -19.12 25.89 -10.12
CA LYS A 67 -17.77 26.08 -10.74
C LYS A 67 -16.62 25.42 -9.98
N GLN A 68 -16.85 25.00 -8.73
CA GLN A 68 -15.87 24.28 -7.93
C GLN A 68 -15.92 22.77 -8.19
N LEU A 69 -17.03 22.27 -8.74
CA LEU A 69 -17.20 20.87 -9.09
C LEU A 69 -16.19 20.42 -10.14
N ASP A 70 -15.93 21.25 -11.15
CA ASP A 70 -14.95 20.94 -12.21
C ASP A 70 -13.53 20.74 -11.63
N VAL A 71 -13.16 21.57 -10.65
CA VAL A 71 -11.87 21.44 -9.95
C VAL A 71 -11.83 20.18 -9.10
N PHE A 72 -12.94 19.84 -8.44
CA PHE A 72 -13.04 18.63 -7.65
C PHE A 72 -12.92 17.37 -8.51
N ILE A 73 -13.62 17.32 -9.64
CA ILE A 73 -13.54 16.22 -10.62
C ILE A 73 -12.09 16.10 -11.13
N TYR A 74 -11.47 17.21 -11.51
CA TYR A 74 -10.07 17.23 -11.94
C TYR A 74 -9.13 16.64 -10.88
N ILE A 75 -9.30 16.97 -9.59
CA ILE A 75 -8.50 16.38 -8.51
C ILE A 75 -8.71 14.86 -8.44
N ALA A 76 -9.97 14.41 -8.47
CA ALA A 76 -10.30 12.99 -8.39
C ALA A 76 -9.69 12.19 -9.56
N GLU A 77 -9.76 12.71 -10.78
CA GLU A 77 -9.20 12.07 -11.98
C GLU A 77 -7.67 12.03 -11.99
N ASN A 78 -7.03 13.09 -11.50
CA ASN A 78 -5.56 13.21 -11.47
C ASN A 78 -4.93 12.65 -10.19
N THR A 79 -5.70 12.00 -9.33
CA THR A 79 -5.18 11.34 -8.14
C THR A 79 -4.48 10.04 -8.52
N ASN A 80 -3.23 9.89 -8.09
CA ASN A 80 -2.46 8.69 -8.37
C ASN A 80 -3.04 7.49 -7.62
N GLN A 81 -3.42 6.47 -8.39
CA GLN A 81 -4.02 5.24 -7.88
C GLN A 81 -3.17 4.49 -6.85
N SER A 82 -1.84 4.61 -6.88
CA SER A 82 -0.93 3.79 -6.07
C SER A 82 -0.78 4.32 -4.65
N ASN A 83 -0.66 5.64 -4.50
CA ASN A 83 -0.33 6.32 -3.25
C ASN A 83 -1.39 7.36 -2.82
N ASN A 84 -2.50 7.47 -3.56
CA ASN A 84 -3.57 8.44 -3.31
C ASN A 84 -3.07 9.91 -3.27
N LEU A 85 -1.98 10.22 -3.97
CA LEU A 85 -1.45 11.58 -4.06
C LEU A 85 -2.01 12.31 -5.28
N PHE A 86 -2.43 13.54 -5.06
CA PHE A 86 -2.73 14.50 -6.11
C PHE A 86 -1.62 15.55 -6.17
N ILE A 87 -1.08 15.78 -7.38
CA ILE A 87 0.00 16.74 -7.61
C ILE A 87 -0.54 17.84 -8.52
N GLY A 88 -0.59 19.07 -8.00
CA GLY A 88 -1.11 20.22 -8.73
C GLY A 88 -0.91 21.52 -7.97
N THR A 89 -0.33 22.51 -8.62
CA THR A 89 -0.26 23.88 -8.08
C THR A 89 -1.57 24.62 -8.37
N TYR A 90 -1.90 25.65 -7.59
CA TYR A 90 -3.14 26.40 -7.84
C TYR A 90 -3.19 27.03 -9.23
N ARG A 91 -2.02 27.39 -9.79
CA ARG A 91 -1.92 27.96 -11.14
C ARG A 91 -2.08 26.90 -12.22
N SER A 92 -1.52 25.69 -12.03
CA SER A 92 -1.71 24.59 -13.01
C SER A 92 -3.17 24.15 -13.03
N ILE A 93 -3.77 23.93 -11.86
CA ILE A 93 -5.21 23.56 -11.74
C ILE A 93 -6.10 24.61 -12.40
N SER A 94 -5.84 25.90 -12.12
CA SER A 94 -6.58 27.01 -12.72
C SER A 94 -6.50 27.02 -14.26
N LYS A 95 -5.32 26.74 -14.82
CA LYS A 95 -5.10 26.69 -16.27
C LYS A 95 -5.79 25.48 -16.91
N ASP A 96 -5.66 24.32 -16.30
CA ASP A 96 -6.15 23.06 -16.86
C ASP A 96 -7.68 22.98 -16.82
N VAL A 97 -8.29 23.49 -15.75
CA VAL A 97 -9.76 23.51 -15.57
C VAL A 97 -10.40 24.77 -16.18
N GLY A 98 -9.62 25.83 -16.44
CA GLY A 98 -10.14 27.08 -17.01
C GLY A 98 -10.90 27.97 -16.00
N VAL A 99 -10.63 27.80 -14.70
CA VAL A 99 -11.25 28.60 -13.63
C VAL A 99 -10.26 29.58 -13.02
N GLY A 100 -10.77 30.65 -12.39
CA GLY A 100 -9.92 31.61 -11.68
C GLY A 100 -9.17 30.99 -10.49
N VAL A 101 -7.95 31.45 -10.23
CA VAL A 101 -7.12 31.00 -9.10
C VAL A 101 -7.83 31.20 -7.75
N SER A 102 -8.67 32.23 -7.63
CA SER A 102 -9.50 32.48 -6.44
C SER A 102 -10.50 31.35 -6.18
N THR A 103 -11.14 30.83 -7.24
CA THR A 103 -12.05 29.68 -7.15
C THR A 103 -11.30 28.43 -6.70
N VAL A 104 -10.13 28.15 -7.29
CA VAL A 104 -9.25 27.04 -6.89
C VAL A 104 -8.83 27.17 -5.42
N THR A 105 -8.44 28.37 -4.98
CA THR A 105 -8.05 28.61 -3.59
C THR A 105 -9.22 28.35 -2.63
N ARG A 106 -10.43 28.78 -2.98
CA ARG A 106 -11.62 28.59 -2.13
C ARG A 106 -12.02 27.12 -2.03
N ILE A 107 -12.00 26.37 -3.13
CA ILE A 107 -12.32 24.93 -3.09
C ILE A 107 -11.23 24.13 -2.37
N MET A 108 -9.95 24.44 -2.59
CA MET A 108 -8.86 23.73 -1.91
C MET A 108 -8.91 23.91 -0.39
N LYS A 109 -9.40 25.06 0.12
CA LYS A 109 -9.67 25.25 1.55
C LYS A 109 -10.85 24.40 2.02
N LYS A 110 -11.99 24.47 1.33
CA LYS A 110 -13.19 23.67 1.63
C LYS A 110 -12.88 22.17 1.67
N LEU A 111 -12.08 21.66 0.73
CA LEU A 111 -11.70 20.24 0.67
C LEU A 111 -10.72 19.82 1.80
N GLN A 112 -9.95 20.77 2.35
CA GLN A 112 -9.13 20.51 3.53
C GLN A 112 -10.00 20.50 4.80
N GLU A 113 -10.93 21.45 4.91
CA GLU A 113 -11.88 21.54 6.03
C GLU A 113 -12.82 20.32 6.10
N SER A 114 -13.25 19.79 4.95
CA SER A 114 -14.06 18.57 4.87
C SER A 114 -13.28 17.26 5.00
N ASN A 115 -11.98 17.34 5.30
CA ASN A 115 -11.08 16.19 5.41
C ASN A 115 -11.04 15.31 4.13
N PHE A 116 -11.26 15.92 2.95
CA PHE A 116 -11.11 15.24 1.66
C PHE A 116 -9.65 15.16 1.22
N ILE A 117 -8.91 16.25 1.41
CA ILE A 117 -7.46 16.30 1.13
C ILE A 117 -6.68 16.81 2.33
N LYS A 118 -5.49 16.25 2.51
CA LYS A 118 -4.47 16.76 3.44
C LYS A 118 -3.27 17.28 2.64
N LYS A 119 -2.78 18.46 2.98
CA LYS A 119 -1.60 19.03 2.33
C LYS A 119 -0.34 18.34 2.87
N LYS A 120 0.42 17.65 2.01
CA LYS A 120 1.72 17.06 2.38
C LYS A 120 2.86 18.05 2.17
N GLN A 121 2.89 18.69 1.01
CA GLN A 121 3.86 19.73 0.65
C GLN A 121 3.22 20.72 -0.33
N ASN A 122 3.93 21.79 -0.70
CA ASN A 122 3.42 22.73 -1.69
C ASN A 122 3.17 22.02 -3.02
N GLY A 123 1.92 22.07 -3.50
CA GLY A 123 1.50 21.42 -4.74
C GLY A 123 1.30 19.90 -4.66
N VAL A 124 1.41 19.28 -3.48
CA VAL A 124 1.12 17.84 -3.31
C VAL A 124 0.18 17.62 -2.13
N TYR A 125 -0.90 16.91 -2.42
CA TYR A 125 -2.02 16.66 -1.53
C TYR A 125 -2.27 15.15 -1.46
N ILE A 126 -2.67 14.67 -0.29
CA ILE A 126 -3.09 13.28 -0.08
C ILE A 126 -4.61 13.26 -0.06
N VAL A 127 -5.24 12.41 -0.87
CA VAL A 127 -6.70 12.22 -0.86
C VAL A 127 -7.06 11.17 0.18
N ASN A 128 -8.07 11.45 0.99
CA ASN A 128 -8.53 10.59 2.06
C ASN A 128 -8.99 9.21 1.53
N PRO A 129 -8.35 8.10 1.93
CA PRO A 129 -8.71 6.75 1.49
C PRO A 129 -10.08 6.28 1.96
N ASN A 130 -10.63 6.89 3.02
CA ASN A 130 -12.01 6.65 3.47
C ASN A 130 -13.05 7.26 2.54
N ILE A 131 -12.66 8.17 1.64
CA ILE A 131 -13.58 8.77 0.67
C ILE A 131 -13.36 8.17 -0.70
N MET A 132 -12.10 8.11 -1.16
CA MET A 132 -11.77 7.59 -2.49
C MET A 132 -10.43 6.86 -2.51
N MET A 133 -10.41 5.67 -3.13
CA MET A 133 -9.19 4.85 -3.26
C MET A 133 -9.36 3.81 -4.37
N LYS A 134 -8.27 3.44 -5.05
CA LYS A 134 -8.24 2.24 -5.90
C LYS A 134 -7.49 1.10 -5.22
N GLY A 135 -8.20 0.07 -4.77
CA GLY A 135 -7.55 -1.08 -4.12
C GLY A 135 -8.43 -1.98 -3.24
N ASN A 136 -7.73 -2.88 -2.53
CA ASN A 136 -8.29 -3.76 -1.51
C ASN A 136 -8.25 -3.10 -0.11
N ASP A 137 -8.81 -3.79 0.89
CA ASP A 137 -8.87 -3.26 2.26
C ASP A 137 -7.48 -3.15 2.91
N THR A 138 -6.56 -4.08 2.63
CA THR A 138 -5.17 -3.98 3.10
C THR A 138 -4.50 -2.69 2.65
N LYS A 139 -4.67 -2.33 1.37
CA LYS A 139 -4.15 -1.07 0.83
C LYS A 139 -4.83 0.13 1.48
N ARG A 140 -6.13 0.05 1.78
CA ARG A 140 -6.85 1.10 2.51
C ARG A 140 -6.23 1.36 3.85
N GLN A 141 -5.97 0.33 4.64
CA GLN A 141 -5.38 0.44 5.97
C GLN A 141 -3.99 1.09 5.92
N ILE A 142 -3.17 0.68 4.95
CA ILE A 142 -1.84 1.27 4.71
C ILE A 142 -1.94 2.75 4.31
N LEU A 143 -2.84 3.09 3.38
CA LEU A 143 -3.02 4.48 2.96
C LEU A 143 -3.59 5.34 4.09
N LEU A 144 -4.47 4.78 4.92
CA LEU A 144 -5.06 5.46 6.05
C LEU A 144 -4.00 5.79 7.10
N SER A 145 -3.08 4.86 7.40
CA SER A 145 -1.97 5.16 8.31
C SER A 145 -1.10 6.31 7.81
N TYR A 146 -0.81 6.36 6.51
CA TYR A 146 -0.06 7.49 5.91
C TYR A 146 -0.84 8.82 5.91
N TYR A 147 -2.16 8.77 5.89
CA TYR A 147 -3.02 9.96 5.90
C TYR A 147 -3.15 10.57 7.31
N GLU A 148 -3.27 9.70 8.32
CA GLU A 148 -3.39 10.08 9.74
C GLU A 148 -2.08 10.58 10.33
N GLU A 149 -0.94 10.16 9.79
CA GLU A 149 0.36 10.67 10.22
C GLU A 149 0.48 12.19 10.00
N ASP A 150 0.71 12.92 11.10
CA ASP A 150 0.89 14.38 11.10
C ASP A 150 2.35 14.81 10.87
N LYS A 151 3.28 13.86 10.99
CA LYS A 151 4.71 14.12 10.78
C LYS A 151 5.06 13.83 9.32
N PRO A 152 5.77 14.72 8.62
CA PRO A 152 6.31 14.38 7.31
C PRO A 152 7.28 13.20 7.47
N LEU A 153 6.91 12.04 6.92
CA LEU A 153 7.78 10.87 6.83
C LEU A 153 9.00 11.18 5.95
N ASN A 154 9.99 11.83 6.54
CA ASN A 154 11.37 11.76 6.09
C ASN A 154 12.07 10.65 6.89
N SER A 155 11.66 9.40 6.71
CA SER A 155 12.55 8.25 6.85
C SER A 155 11.80 6.92 6.64
N ILE A 156 12.54 5.96 6.13
CA ILE A 156 12.19 4.56 5.86
C ILE A 156 11.98 3.75 7.17
N ASP A 157 11.83 4.42 8.32
CA ASP A 157 11.96 3.82 9.65
C ASP A 157 10.71 3.06 10.12
N VAL A 158 9.54 3.30 9.51
CA VAL A 158 8.27 2.69 9.94
C VAL A 158 8.21 1.19 9.62
N LEU A 159 9.01 0.68 8.69
CA LEU A 159 9.08 -0.76 8.39
C LEU A 159 9.96 -1.56 9.38
N ARG A 160 10.71 -0.89 10.26
CA ARG A 160 11.62 -1.55 11.22
C ARG A 160 11.14 -1.51 12.68
N GLY A 161 10.20 -0.63 13.02
CA GLY A 161 9.78 -0.35 14.39
C GLY A 161 8.99 -1.45 15.14
N LYS A 162 8.78 -2.63 14.55
CA LYS A 162 8.10 -3.77 15.22
C LYS A 162 8.88 -5.09 15.17
N GLN A 163 10.19 -5.06 14.95
CA GLN A 163 11.04 -6.19 15.34
C GLN A 163 11.67 -5.84 16.69
N LYS A 164 11.23 -6.50 17.76
CA LYS A 164 12.03 -6.59 18.99
C LYS A 164 13.40 -7.10 18.56
N ALA A 165 14.46 -6.37 18.87
CA ALA A 165 15.81 -6.84 18.66
C ALA A 165 15.95 -8.24 19.30
N LEU A 166 16.50 -9.19 18.54
CA LEU A 166 16.88 -10.47 19.11
C LEU A 166 17.86 -10.20 20.26
N PRO A 167 17.71 -10.86 21.43
CA PRO A 167 18.62 -10.65 22.54
C PRO A 167 20.06 -10.95 22.10
N GLU A 168 20.95 -9.98 22.28
CA GLU A 168 22.39 -10.15 22.07
C GLU A 168 22.89 -11.26 22.99
N GLN A 169 23.40 -12.34 22.40
CA GLN A 169 24.17 -13.32 23.14
C GLN A 169 25.53 -12.71 23.49
N GLU A 170 25.81 -12.56 24.77
CA GLU A 170 27.12 -12.14 25.29
C GLU A 170 28.19 -13.17 24.88
N THR A 171 28.87 -12.94 23.75
CA THR A 171 30.11 -13.64 23.44
C THR A 171 31.25 -13.00 24.24
N THR A 172 31.73 -13.75 25.21
CA THR A 172 32.94 -13.59 26.02
C THR A 172 34.12 -12.99 25.25
N LYS A 173 34.43 -11.71 25.52
CA LYS A 173 35.74 -11.11 25.25
C LYS A 173 36.66 -11.36 26.45
N ASN A 174 37.32 -12.50 26.47
CA ASN A 174 38.51 -12.72 27.31
C ASN A 174 39.37 -13.80 26.62
N GLU A 175 40.29 -13.39 25.74
CA GLU A 175 41.58 -14.11 25.59
C GLU A 175 42.64 -13.41 24.71
N SER A 176 42.34 -12.35 23.96
CA SER A 176 43.36 -11.67 23.15
C SER A 176 43.88 -10.38 23.81
N LYS A 177 44.49 -10.47 25.00
CA LYS A 177 45.31 -9.38 25.57
C LYS A 177 46.61 -9.82 26.25
N LYS A 178 47.12 -11.00 25.91
CA LYS A 178 48.48 -11.43 26.26
C LYS A 178 49.13 -12.11 25.06
N LEU A 179 49.70 -11.30 24.16
CA LEU A 179 50.94 -11.59 23.41
C LEU A 179 51.13 -10.44 22.40
N GLY A 180 52.14 -9.60 22.62
CA GLY A 180 52.59 -8.65 21.60
C GLY A 180 53.05 -7.31 22.15
N LEU A 181 54.22 -7.31 22.81
CA LEU A 181 55.22 -6.24 23.00
C LEU A 181 56.18 -6.86 24.02
N GLU A 182 57.32 -7.41 23.61
CA GLU A 182 58.56 -6.65 23.45
C GLU A 182 59.43 -7.25 22.33
N THR A 183 59.93 -6.38 21.44
CA THR A 183 61.14 -6.65 20.67
C THR A 183 62.22 -5.64 21.06
N LYS A 184 63.36 -6.20 21.46
CA LYS A 184 64.75 -5.75 21.32
C LYS A 184 65.45 -4.96 22.45
N ASN A 185 66.67 -5.48 22.73
CA ASN A 185 67.90 -4.92 23.32
C ASN A 185 68.12 -5.34 24.79
N ASN A 186 69.22 -5.95 25.25
CA ASN A 186 70.64 -5.91 24.85
C ASN A 186 71.41 -7.17 25.36
N ASP A 187 72.63 -7.33 24.79
CA ASP A 187 73.79 -8.17 25.13
C ASP A 187 73.80 -9.66 24.74
#